data_AF-A0A956R8F5-F1
#
_entry.id   AF-A0A956R8F5-F1
#
_cell.length_a   1.000
_cell.length_b   1.000
_cell.length_c   1.000
_cell.angle_alpha   90.00
_cell.angle_beta   90.00
_cell.angle_gamma   90.00
#
_symmetry.space_group_name_H-M   'P 1'
#
loop_
_entity.id
_entity.type
_entity.pdbx_description
1 polymer ?
#
loop_
_entity_poly.entity_id
_entity_poly.type
_entity_poly.pdbx_seq_one_letter_code
_entity_poly.pdbx_strand_id
1 'polypeptide(L)'
;MGLRRLGASIAGLLLGGCIVEPEPPADTESGSTSGPTSGSTNATIAEGDDSTSGVSATTQSTVTASSSSDTIGDTGTDTTDATDTTGGPSFACPPDELEPQCDLALQDCPAGFKCIPWEAEGQLFQPTATVCASVVDDPVDLYGSCTNDPARCTDDCPAATACLPFYDEGGACLDPCGEDGTCPGDQVCITCGSCSLSWCLPTCDPTLLDCPETLGSCALDAVFGQSAFSCGGPPPGPGGPGDPCIMAGCGEGLLCVEQGDLGLGCSDAACCTETCSLLDPGFACSDPAHVCVPVFIPGQALPSQEHVGMCALPEAHPCNTPGLCPPPGIDDTYPWCSTDNEYACPRGIFGFGNGVECEQGCSCIFNCAVDADCPVPPTGTAVPQCFDQGPGTENDRCVLPCGSGELCPDGMACAPEWGDVCMWLSPLPPEEC
;
A
#
# COMPACT_ATOMS: atom_id res chain seq x y z
N MET A 1 40.01 54.11 14.21
CA MET A 1 39.72 53.36 12.98
C MET A 1 38.35 52.72 13.21
N GLY A 2 37.20 53.32 12.88
CA GLY A 2 36.76 53.82 11.57
C GLY A 2 36.40 52.59 10.71
N LEU A 3 35.15 52.24 10.42
CA LEU A 3 34.05 53.06 9.90
C LEU A 3 32.67 52.42 10.20
N ARG A 4 31.69 53.28 10.50
CA ARG A 4 30.23 53.03 10.44
C ARG A 4 29.68 53.40 9.05
N ARG A 5 28.67 52.69 8.54
CA ARG A 5 27.61 53.13 7.59
C ARG A 5 26.39 52.22 7.88
N LEU A 6 25.15 52.61 8.22
CA LEU A 6 24.26 53.76 7.98
C LEU A 6 23.87 54.01 6.52
N GLY A 7 22.58 53.74 6.25
CA GLY A 7 21.79 54.20 5.10
C GLY A 7 21.00 53.03 4.47
N ALA A 8 19.75 53.14 4.06
CA ALA A 8 18.68 54.11 4.23
C ALA A 8 17.40 53.44 3.68
N SER A 9 16.25 53.73 4.29
CA SER A 9 14.92 53.32 3.82
C SER A 9 14.61 53.86 2.42
N ILE A 10 13.97 53.05 1.57
CA ILE A 10 13.14 53.51 0.46
C ILE A 10 11.77 52.85 0.60
N ALA A 11 10.76 53.70 0.80
CA ALA A 11 9.36 53.37 0.70
C ALA A 11 8.95 53.29 -0.77
N GLY A 12 8.32 52.18 -1.16
CA GLY A 12 7.69 51.99 -2.46
C GLY A 12 6.21 51.66 -2.25
N LEU A 13 5.37 52.68 -2.41
CA LEU A 13 3.92 52.60 -2.45
C LEU A 13 3.51 52.14 -3.87
N LEU A 14 2.84 51.00 -3.99
CA LEU A 14 2.15 50.61 -5.23
C LEU A 14 0.67 50.33 -4.93
N LEU A 15 -0.16 51.14 -5.59
CA LEU A 15 -1.60 51.00 -5.74
C LEU A 15 -1.91 50.08 -6.93
N GLY A 16 -3.01 49.33 -6.83
CA GLY A 16 -3.69 48.63 -7.92
C GLY A 16 -3.80 47.14 -7.65
N GLY A 17 -4.95 46.48 -7.77
CA GLY A 17 -6.31 46.86 -8.13
C GLY A 17 -7.13 45.57 -8.12
N CYS A 18 -8.34 45.61 -7.58
CA CYS A 18 -9.26 44.46 -7.63
C CYS A 18 -9.63 44.18 -9.09
N ILE A 19 -9.26 43.01 -9.61
CA ILE A 19 -9.87 42.48 -10.83
C ILE A 19 -10.99 41.55 -10.36
N VAL A 20 -12.21 41.98 -10.67
CA VAL A 20 -13.43 41.18 -10.55
C VAL A 20 -13.42 40.18 -11.70
N GLU A 21 -13.56 38.91 -11.35
CA GLU A 21 -13.71 37.77 -12.24
C GLU A 21 -15.03 37.90 -13.04
N PRO A 22 -15.01 37.84 -14.38
CA PRO A 22 -16.24 37.81 -15.16
C PRO A 22 -16.85 36.40 -15.15
N GLU A 23 -18.11 36.32 -14.74
CA GLU A 23 -18.98 35.14 -14.86
C GLU A 23 -19.05 34.63 -16.32
N PRO A 24 -19.05 33.31 -16.56
CA PRO A 24 -19.29 32.76 -17.89
C PRO A 24 -20.77 32.94 -18.30
N PRO A 25 -21.06 33.29 -19.57
CA PRO A 25 -22.42 33.46 -20.03
C PRO A 25 -23.15 32.12 -20.19
N ALA A 26 -24.41 32.15 -19.77
CA ALA A 26 -25.41 31.11 -19.96
C ALA A 26 -25.77 30.88 -21.44
N ASP A 27 -26.10 29.62 -21.70
CA ASP A 27 -27.00 29.05 -22.70
C ASP A 27 -26.78 29.33 -24.19
N THR A 28 -26.57 28.23 -24.95
CA THR A 28 -27.07 28.13 -26.32
C THR A 28 -27.67 26.75 -26.55
N GLU A 29 -28.96 26.80 -26.89
CA GLU A 29 -29.87 25.72 -27.23
C GLU A 29 -29.33 24.78 -28.32
N SER A 30 -29.59 23.47 -28.17
CA SER A 30 -29.62 22.55 -29.31
C SER A 30 -30.88 21.69 -29.30
N GLY A 31 -31.86 22.19 -30.06
CA GLY A 31 -32.62 21.47 -31.08
C GLY A 31 -32.99 20.00 -30.83
N SER A 32 -34.21 19.81 -30.33
CA SER A 32 -34.96 18.57 -30.50
C SER A 32 -35.31 18.35 -31.98
N THR A 33 -35.09 17.15 -32.53
CA THR A 33 -35.75 16.72 -33.77
C THR A 33 -36.23 15.27 -33.64
N SER A 34 -37.52 15.10 -33.91
CA SER A 34 -38.36 13.92 -33.73
C SER A 34 -38.17 12.83 -34.80
N GLY A 35 -38.29 11.55 -34.38
CA GLY A 35 -38.87 10.31 -35.00
C GLY A 35 -38.79 10.03 -36.53
N PRO A 36 -39.08 8.79 -37.01
CA PRO A 36 -40.08 7.81 -36.51
C PRO A 36 -39.57 6.34 -36.37
N THR A 37 -40.06 5.52 -35.44
CA THR A 37 -41.19 4.55 -35.50
C THR A 37 -41.11 3.40 -36.52
N SER A 38 -41.08 2.16 -36.00
CA SER A 38 -41.62 0.85 -36.51
C SER A 38 -40.55 -0.25 -36.49
N GLY A 39 -40.77 -1.47 -35.97
CA GLY A 39 -42.02 -2.11 -35.57
C GLY A 39 -41.81 -3.35 -34.70
N SER A 40 -42.89 -3.67 -34.01
CA SER A 40 -43.14 -4.84 -33.16
C SER A 40 -43.29 -6.13 -33.99
N THR A 41 -42.83 -7.27 -33.45
CA THR A 41 -43.60 -8.51 -33.58
C THR A 41 -43.56 -9.33 -32.29
N ASN A 42 -44.77 -9.65 -31.84
CA ASN A 42 -45.21 -10.45 -30.71
C ASN A 42 -44.90 -11.95 -30.86
N ALA A 43 -44.80 -12.67 -29.73
CA ALA A 43 -45.49 -13.94 -29.37
C ALA A 43 -44.59 -14.85 -28.49
N THR A 44 -45.00 -15.64 -27.51
CA THR A 44 -46.24 -15.86 -26.73
C THR A 44 -45.89 -16.91 -25.64
N ILE A 45 -46.19 -16.61 -24.38
CA ILE A 45 -46.80 -17.40 -23.28
C ILE A 45 -46.62 -18.94 -23.19
N ALA A 46 -46.20 -19.41 -21.99
CA ALA A 46 -46.80 -20.48 -21.15
C ALA A 46 -46.10 -20.47 -19.75
N GLU A 47 -46.69 -20.01 -18.65
CA GLU A 47 -47.69 -20.62 -17.72
C GLU A 47 -47.21 -21.82 -16.86
N GLY A 48 -47.42 -21.71 -15.54
CA GLY A 48 -47.45 -22.80 -14.54
C GLY A 48 -46.69 -22.47 -13.24
N ASP A 49 -47.33 -21.85 -12.25
CA ASP A 49 -47.98 -22.45 -11.03
C ASP A 49 -46.98 -22.61 -9.86
N ASP A 50 -47.07 -21.81 -8.78
CA ASP A 50 -48.01 -21.89 -7.62
C ASP A 50 -47.52 -22.83 -6.51
N SER A 51 -47.13 -22.24 -5.36
CA SER A 51 -47.59 -22.64 -4.02
C SER A 51 -46.87 -21.87 -2.89
N THR A 52 -47.57 -20.84 -2.42
CA THR A 52 -47.89 -20.50 -1.03
C THR A 52 -47.14 -21.09 0.21
N SER A 53 -46.81 -20.14 1.10
CA SER A 53 -47.06 -20.09 2.57
C SER A 53 -46.05 -20.65 3.58
N GLY A 54 -45.60 -19.75 4.48
CA GLY A 54 -45.04 -20.06 5.80
C GLY A 54 -44.71 -18.82 6.64
N VAL A 55 -45.64 -18.39 7.48
CA VAL A 55 -45.57 -17.26 8.44
C VAL A 55 -45.07 -17.72 9.82
N SER A 56 -44.29 -16.87 10.52
CA SER A 56 -44.14 -16.70 12.00
C SER A 56 -42.67 -16.49 12.39
N ALA A 57 -42.26 -15.68 13.38
CA ALA A 57 -42.95 -14.78 14.29
C ALA A 57 -41.95 -13.74 14.84
N THR A 58 -42.49 -12.56 15.12
CA THR A 58 -41.87 -11.40 15.77
C THR A 58 -41.59 -11.67 17.25
N THR A 59 -40.43 -11.22 17.77
CA THR A 59 -40.26 -10.97 19.20
C THR A 59 -39.65 -9.60 19.42
N GLN A 60 -40.46 -8.69 19.96
CA GLN A 60 -40.14 -7.32 20.33
C GLN A 60 -40.04 -7.29 21.86
N SER A 61 -38.85 -7.01 22.41
CA SER A 61 -38.65 -6.85 23.86
C SER A 61 -38.64 -5.37 24.24
N THR A 62 -39.64 -5.02 25.01
CA THR A 62 -39.87 -3.77 25.72
C THR A 62 -38.99 -3.70 26.97
N VAL A 63 -38.19 -2.64 27.12
CA VAL A 63 -37.57 -2.28 28.40
C VAL A 63 -38.30 -1.09 29.01
N THR A 64 -38.87 -1.33 30.18
CA THR A 64 -39.66 -0.40 30.99
C THR A 64 -38.76 0.36 31.97
N ALA A 65 -38.95 1.67 32.04
CA ALA A 65 -38.32 2.56 33.02
C ALA A 65 -38.88 2.34 34.43
N SER A 66 -38.02 2.42 35.44
CA SER A 66 -38.41 2.60 36.84
C SER A 66 -37.50 3.62 37.52
N SER A 67 -38.13 4.68 38.01
CA SER A 67 -37.60 5.71 38.90
C SER A 67 -38.04 5.41 40.34
N SER A 68 -37.15 5.60 41.34
CA SER A 68 -37.55 5.90 42.73
C SER A 68 -36.39 6.50 43.56
N SER A 69 -36.61 7.75 43.98
CA SER A 69 -36.26 8.48 45.21
C SER A 69 -35.40 7.88 46.36
N ASP A 70 -34.45 8.73 46.80
CA ASP A 70 -34.07 9.18 48.17
C ASP A 70 -34.00 8.21 49.36
N THR A 71 -32.83 8.17 50.02
CA THR A 71 -32.74 8.30 51.50
C THR A 71 -31.40 8.88 51.96
N ILE A 72 -31.49 9.87 52.86
CA ILE A 72 -30.42 10.50 53.64
C ILE A 72 -29.96 9.56 54.76
N GLY A 73 -28.65 9.47 55.02
CA GLY A 73 -28.08 8.73 56.15
C GLY A 73 -26.67 9.18 56.50
N ASP A 74 -26.58 10.24 57.31
CA ASP A 74 -25.40 10.70 58.05
C ASP A 74 -25.12 9.76 59.24
N THR A 75 -23.89 9.30 59.41
CA THR A 75 -23.22 9.16 60.72
C THR A 75 -21.76 8.76 60.53
N GLY A 76 -20.85 9.63 60.99
CA GLY A 76 -19.41 9.43 60.88
C GLY A 76 -18.84 8.31 61.75
N THR A 77 -17.63 7.91 61.42
CA THR A 77 -16.68 7.37 62.40
C THR A 77 -15.26 7.69 61.94
N ASP A 78 -14.61 8.59 62.68
CA ASP A 78 -13.17 8.83 62.63
C ASP A 78 -12.42 7.50 62.78
N THR A 79 -11.57 7.17 61.80
CA THR A 79 -10.53 6.15 61.96
C THR A 79 -9.23 6.70 61.40
N THR A 80 -8.41 7.14 62.35
CA THR A 80 -6.94 7.32 62.34
C THR A 80 -6.19 7.12 61.03
N ASP A 81 -5.57 8.22 60.60
CA ASP A 81 -4.38 8.33 59.76
C ASP A 81 -3.39 7.17 59.98
N ALA A 82 -3.31 6.29 59.00
CA ALA A 82 -2.09 5.56 58.66
C ALA A 82 -1.53 6.24 57.39
N THR A 83 -0.46 7.01 57.56
CA THR A 83 0.31 7.60 56.46
C THR A 83 1.04 6.48 55.75
N ASP A 84 0.38 5.90 54.75
CA ASP A 84 1.01 4.98 53.80
C ASP A 84 1.66 5.82 52.70
N THR A 85 2.97 6.04 52.82
CA THR A 85 3.81 6.71 51.81
C THR A 85 4.21 5.75 50.67
N THR A 86 3.30 4.87 50.26
CA THR A 86 3.42 4.03 49.05
C THR A 86 2.64 4.63 47.88
N GLY A 87 2.65 5.96 47.77
CA GLY A 87 2.30 6.65 46.52
C GLY A 87 3.36 6.37 45.48
N GLY A 88 3.30 5.20 44.84
CA GLY A 88 4.05 4.92 43.64
C GLY A 88 3.78 6.01 42.59
N PRO A 89 4.73 6.31 41.70
CA PRO A 89 4.50 7.27 40.64
C PRO A 89 3.29 6.83 39.81
N SER A 90 2.18 7.55 39.95
CA SER A 90 1.02 7.37 39.09
C SER A 90 1.33 8.10 37.78
N PHE A 91 1.67 7.33 36.75
CA PHE A 91 1.78 7.85 35.38
C PHE A 91 0.35 7.98 34.85
N ALA A 92 -0.20 9.18 34.97
CA ALA A 92 -1.45 9.49 34.29
C ALA A 92 -1.22 9.42 32.77
N CYS A 93 -2.26 8.99 32.05
CA CYS A 93 -2.24 9.02 30.58
C CYS A 93 -1.79 10.39 30.08
N PRO A 94 -0.72 10.44 29.27
CA PRO A 94 -0.22 11.69 28.73
C PRO A 94 -1.30 12.40 27.89
N PRO A 95 -1.43 13.74 27.98
CA PRO A 95 -2.28 14.50 27.06
C PRO A 95 -1.78 14.40 25.61
N ASP A 96 -2.68 14.63 24.65
CA ASP A 96 -2.63 14.31 23.21
C ASP A 96 -1.38 14.74 22.40
N GLU A 97 -0.46 15.50 22.97
CA GLU A 97 0.67 16.11 22.27
C GLU A 97 1.95 15.92 23.10
N LEU A 98 2.58 14.74 23.00
CA LEU A 98 3.75 14.41 23.82
C LEU A 98 4.90 13.75 23.07
N GLU A 99 6.10 14.08 23.53
CA GLU A 99 7.34 13.39 23.20
C GLU A 99 7.28 11.93 23.70
N PRO A 100 7.89 10.98 22.97
CA PRO A 100 7.95 9.58 23.39
C PRO A 100 8.58 9.47 24.79
N GLN A 101 7.95 8.69 25.68
CA GLN A 101 8.44 8.49 27.06
C GLN A 101 9.49 7.39 27.17
N CYS A 102 9.53 6.50 26.18
CA CYS A 102 10.38 5.32 26.14
C CYS A 102 10.68 4.94 24.69
N ASP A 103 11.74 4.17 24.49
CA ASP A 103 12.08 3.55 23.22
C ASP A 103 11.53 2.12 23.19
N LEU A 104 10.70 1.83 22.18
CA LEU A 104 10.02 0.54 22.08
C LEU A 104 11.00 -0.62 21.85
N ALA A 105 12.10 -0.40 21.14
CA ALA A 105 13.12 -1.41 20.89
C ALA A 105 13.98 -1.67 22.14
N LEU A 106 14.23 -0.63 22.95
CA LEU A 106 15.02 -0.74 24.17
C LEU A 106 14.23 -1.20 25.40
N GLN A 107 12.90 -1.04 25.39
CA GLN A 107 12.04 -1.29 26.56
C GLN A 107 12.54 -0.57 27.82
N ASP A 108 12.95 0.69 27.69
CA ASP A 108 13.69 1.47 28.70
C ASP A 108 12.82 2.09 29.80
N CYS A 109 11.70 1.44 30.15
CA CYS A 109 10.82 1.86 31.22
C CYS A 109 11.32 1.48 32.63
N PRO A 110 10.90 2.20 33.69
CA PRO A 110 11.19 1.81 35.06
C PRO A 110 10.66 0.41 35.42
N ALA A 111 11.25 -0.22 36.43
CA ALA A 111 10.81 -1.54 36.89
C ALA A 111 9.32 -1.57 37.24
N GLY A 112 8.60 -2.57 36.73
CA GLY A 112 7.15 -2.70 36.85
C GLY A 112 6.36 -2.04 35.71
N PHE A 113 7.05 -1.39 34.77
CA PHE A 113 6.47 -0.79 33.58
C PHE A 113 7.11 -1.37 32.32
N LYS A 114 6.41 -1.22 31.19
CA LYS A 114 6.86 -1.62 29.85
C LYS A 114 6.54 -0.54 28.83
N CYS A 115 7.29 -0.50 27.72
CA CYS A 115 7.06 0.48 26.67
C CYS A 115 6.01 -0.05 25.70
N ILE A 116 4.95 0.71 25.47
CA ILE A 116 3.89 0.38 24.50
C ILE A 116 3.67 1.55 23.53
N PRO A 117 3.25 1.29 22.29
CA PRO A 117 2.77 2.34 21.41
C PRO A 117 1.51 2.97 21.99
N TRP A 118 1.40 4.28 21.80
CA TRP A 118 0.29 5.06 22.33
C TRP A 118 -0.23 6.03 21.28
N GLU A 119 -1.53 6.21 21.31
CA GLU A 119 -2.21 7.10 20.39
C GLU A 119 -3.42 7.72 21.09
N ALA A 120 -3.58 9.03 20.91
CA ALA A 120 -4.52 9.82 21.70
C ALA A 120 -5.94 9.87 21.09
N GLU A 121 -6.08 9.68 19.78
CA GLU A 121 -7.31 9.95 19.03
C GLU A 121 -8.01 8.68 18.49
N GLY A 122 -7.56 7.48 18.86
CA GLY A 122 -8.16 6.20 18.47
C GLY A 122 -7.76 5.67 17.07
N GLN A 123 -6.88 6.35 16.34
CA GLN A 123 -6.17 5.85 15.17
C GLN A 123 -4.93 4.99 15.52
N LEU A 124 -5.18 3.79 16.03
CA LEU A 124 -4.14 2.88 16.51
C LEU A 124 -3.06 2.48 15.48
N PHE A 125 -3.31 2.68 14.19
CA PHE A 125 -2.35 2.36 13.11
C PHE A 125 -1.28 3.45 12.91
N GLN A 126 -1.38 4.59 13.59
CA GLN A 126 -0.39 5.67 13.53
C GLN A 126 -0.12 6.22 14.93
N PRO A 127 0.52 5.42 15.82
CA PRO A 127 0.81 5.89 17.15
C PRO A 127 1.70 7.13 17.11
N THR A 128 1.24 8.16 17.81
CA THR A 128 1.89 9.46 17.88
C THR A 128 2.98 9.50 18.95
N ALA A 129 2.98 8.53 19.88
CA ALA A 129 3.96 8.44 20.95
C ALA A 129 4.16 6.98 21.44
N THR A 130 5.10 6.82 22.36
CA THR A 130 5.32 5.60 23.16
C THR A 130 5.25 5.98 24.63
N VAL A 131 4.67 5.10 25.46
CA VAL A 131 4.44 5.36 26.88
C VAL A 131 4.86 4.19 27.75
N CYS A 132 5.28 4.50 28.98
CA CYS A 132 5.54 3.47 29.98
C CYS A 132 4.24 3.06 30.68
N ALA A 133 3.68 1.93 30.26
CA ALA A 133 2.49 1.31 30.83
C ALA A 133 2.85 0.36 31.97
N SER A 134 1.95 0.16 32.94
CA SER A 134 2.17 -0.85 33.99
C SER A 134 2.11 -2.25 33.40
N VAL A 135 2.97 -3.16 33.85
CA VAL A 135 2.88 -4.58 33.49
C VAL A 135 1.66 -5.18 34.20
N VAL A 136 0.81 -5.89 33.46
CA VAL A 136 -0.36 -6.57 34.03
C VAL A 136 0.05 -7.86 34.75
N ASP A 137 -0.65 -8.21 35.83
CA ASP A 137 -0.32 -9.40 36.65
C ASP A 137 -0.64 -10.73 35.95
N ASP A 138 -1.61 -10.75 35.05
CA ASP A 138 -2.08 -11.93 34.30
C ASP A 138 -2.12 -11.60 32.80
N PRO A 139 -0.94 -11.44 32.16
CA PRO A 139 -0.88 -11.09 30.75
C PRO A 139 -1.38 -12.24 29.88
N VAL A 140 -1.90 -11.92 28.71
CA VAL A 140 -2.13 -12.93 27.67
C VAL A 140 -0.79 -13.44 27.13
N ASP A 141 -0.78 -14.62 26.52
CA ASP A 141 0.45 -15.19 25.96
C ASP A 141 0.94 -14.39 24.72
N LEU A 142 2.20 -14.60 24.32
CA LEU A 142 2.70 -14.10 23.04
C LEU A 142 1.82 -14.63 21.90
N TYR A 143 1.50 -13.75 20.94
CA TYR A 143 0.49 -13.96 19.90
C TYR A 143 -0.95 -14.15 20.43
N GLY A 144 -1.20 -14.09 21.73
CA GLY A 144 -2.56 -14.11 22.28
C GLY A 144 -3.34 -12.87 21.85
N SER A 145 -4.67 -13.01 21.74
CA SER A 145 -5.57 -11.87 21.47
C SER A 145 -5.48 -10.89 22.63
N CYS A 146 -5.18 -9.64 22.31
CA CYS A 146 -4.94 -8.58 23.27
C CYS A 146 -5.86 -7.38 23.05
N THR A 147 -5.98 -6.56 24.09
CA THR A 147 -6.75 -5.32 24.06
C THR A 147 -5.92 -4.15 24.56
N ASN A 148 -5.90 -3.06 23.79
CA ASN A 148 -5.42 -1.77 24.26
C ASN A 148 -6.53 -1.09 25.09
N ASP A 149 -6.21 -0.65 26.32
CA ASP A 149 -7.08 0.18 27.14
C ASP A 149 -6.59 1.65 27.09
N PRO A 150 -7.19 2.47 26.20
CA PRO A 150 -6.77 3.85 26.07
C PRO A 150 -7.10 4.71 27.29
N ALA A 151 -8.09 4.35 28.10
CA ALA A 151 -8.37 5.12 29.31
C ALA A 151 -7.27 4.97 30.37
N ARG A 152 -6.46 3.90 30.27
CA ARG A 152 -5.42 3.56 31.24
C ARG A 152 -4.01 3.55 30.65
N CYS A 153 -3.87 3.76 29.35
CA CYS A 153 -2.59 3.72 28.65
C CYS A 153 -1.85 2.41 28.93
N THR A 154 -2.56 1.29 28.79
CA THR A 154 -2.05 -0.04 29.02
C THR A 154 -2.59 -0.98 27.96
N ASP A 155 -1.92 -2.12 27.79
CA ASP A 155 -2.49 -3.30 27.16
C ASP A 155 -2.44 -4.47 28.17
N ASP A 156 -2.95 -5.63 27.78
CA ASP A 156 -2.90 -6.88 28.53
C ASP A 156 -1.75 -7.82 28.10
N CYS A 157 -0.74 -7.30 27.40
CA CYS A 157 0.39 -8.08 26.92
C CYS A 157 1.50 -8.27 27.97
N PRO A 158 2.38 -9.28 27.81
CA PRO A 158 3.56 -9.48 28.65
C PRO A 158 4.53 -8.28 28.69
N ALA A 159 5.46 -8.29 29.65
CA ALA A 159 6.37 -7.18 29.95
C ALA A 159 7.32 -6.76 28.81
N ALA A 160 7.59 -7.63 27.84
CA ALA A 160 8.51 -7.36 26.72
C ALA A 160 7.80 -7.23 25.37
N THR A 161 6.47 -7.21 25.39
CA THR A 161 5.61 -7.23 24.21
C THR A 161 4.61 -6.08 24.29
N ALA A 162 4.06 -5.69 23.15
CA ALA A 162 2.96 -4.75 23.10
C ALA A 162 1.84 -5.26 22.19
N CYS A 163 0.63 -4.77 22.46
CA CYS A 163 -0.54 -5.15 21.70
C CYS A 163 -0.55 -4.41 20.36
N LEU A 164 -0.28 -5.12 19.26
CA LEU A 164 -0.45 -4.60 17.91
C LEU A 164 -1.91 -4.82 17.49
N PRO A 165 -2.71 -3.76 17.36
CA PRO A 165 -4.07 -3.89 16.89
C PRO A 165 -4.10 -4.27 15.41
N PHE A 166 -4.96 -5.23 15.10
CA PHE A 166 -5.39 -5.53 13.75
C PHE A 166 -6.77 -4.90 13.52
N TYR A 167 -7.24 -4.88 12.27
CA TYR A 167 -8.54 -4.31 11.93
C TYR A 167 -9.68 -4.93 12.77
N ASP A 168 -10.62 -4.10 13.24
CA ASP A 168 -11.91 -4.37 13.91
C ASP A 168 -12.04 -5.47 15.00
N GLU A 169 -11.03 -6.31 15.26
CA GLU A 169 -11.12 -7.53 16.06
C GLU A 169 -10.12 -7.60 17.25
N GLY A 170 -9.55 -6.46 17.65
CA GLY A 170 -8.55 -6.40 18.73
C GLY A 170 -7.13 -6.45 18.17
N GLY A 171 -6.19 -7.08 18.89
CA GLY A 171 -4.80 -7.20 18.44
C GLY A 171 -4.15 -8.51 18.84
N ALA A 172 -2.85 -8.63 18.57
CA ALA A 172 -2.01 -9.66 19.17
C ALA A 172 -0.80 -9.09 19.90
N CYS A 173 -0.36 -9.78 20.95
CA CYS A 173 0.89 -9.45 21.63
C CYS A 173 2.09 -9.84 20.79
N LEU A 174 2.89 -8.85 20.43
CA LEU A 174 4.09 -9.01 19.63
C LEU A 174 5.32 -8.45 20.32
N ASP A 175 6.46 -9.07 20.06
CA ASP A 175 7.76 -8.50 20.43
C ASP A 175 8.05 -7.31 19.49
N PRO A 176 8.54 -6.18 20.02
CA PRO A 176 9.11 -5.15 19.17
C PRO A 176 10.44 -5.60 18.59
N CYS A 177 10.83 -5.05 17.45
CA CYS A 177 12.18 -5.28 16.93
C CYS A 177 13.24 -4.68 17.85
N GLY A 178 14.42 -5.30 17.89
CA GLY A 178 15.61 -4.68 18.47
C GLY A 178 16.07 -3.45 17.67
N GLU A 179 16.94 -2.63 18.27
CA GLU A 179 17.48 -1.42 17.64
C GLU A 179 18.20 -1.69 16.31
N ASP A 180 18.73 -2.90 16.15
CA ASP A 180 19.42 -3.38 14.94
C ASP A 180 18.48 -4.06 13.93
N GLY A 181 17.16 -3.98 14.15
CA GLY A 181 16.15 -4.62 13.30
C GLY A 181 16.13 -6.13 13.43
N THR A 182 16.60 -6.68 14.56
CA THR A 182 16.59 -8.13 14.81
C THR A 182 15.39 -8.57 15.64
N CYS A 183 15.00 -9.83 15.45
CA CYS A 183 13.93 -10.47 16.18
C CYS A 183 14.40 -11.78 16.82
N PRO A 184 13.77 -12.22 17.93
CA PRO A 184 14.10 -13.48 18.56
C PRO A 184 13.55 -14.67 17.77
N GLY A 185 14.37 -15.71 17.59
CA GLY A 185 13.95 -16.96 16.96
C GLY A 185 13.71 -16.81 15.45
N ASP A 186 12.68 -17.49 14.95
CA ASP A 186 12.36 -17.62 13.52
C ASP A 186 11.36 -16.53 13.07
N GLN A 187 11.62 -15.30 13.53
CA GLN A 187 10.77 -14.12 13.31
C GLN A 187 11.47 -13.11 12.39
N VAL A 188 10.69 -12.31 11.69
CA VAL A 188 11.15 -11.21 10.85
C VAL A 188 10.72 -9.88 11.44
N CYS A 189 11.62 -8.90 11.39
CA CYS A 189 11.33 -7.54 11.83
C CYS A 189 10.60 -6.78 10.73
N ILE A 190 9.30 -6.55 10.88
CA ILE A 190 8.49 -5.78 9.93
C ILE A 190 8.35 -4.35 10.44
N THR A 191 8.76 -3.38 9.62
CA THR A 191 8.49 -1.97 9.90
C THR A 191 7.24 -1.54 9.17
N CYS A 192 6.30 -0.97 9.93
CA CYS A 192 5.12 -0.35 9.37
C CYS A 192 5.55 0.87 8.52
N GLY A 193 5.23 0.87 7.22
CA GLY A 193 5.72 1.93 6.32
C GLY A 193 5.26 3.35 6.71
N SER A 194 4.10 3.46 7.35
CA SER A 194 3.51 4.75 7.78
C SER A 194 3.67 5.06 9.26
N CYS A 195 4.02 4.09 10.08
CA CYS A 195 4.17 4.25 11.53
C CYS A 195 5.56 3.77 11.92
N SER A 196 6.36 4.58 12.62
CA SER A 196 7.77 4.30 12.92
C SER A 196 8.00 3.10 13.86
N LEU A 197 7.02 2.22 13.98
CA LEU A 197 7.04 1.00 14.75
C LEU A 197 7.56 -0.15 13.91
N SER A 198 8.33 -1.02 14.56
CA SER A 198 8.80 -2.25 13.97
C SER A 198 8.49 -3.42 14.91
N TRP A 199 7.90 -4.47 14.36
CA TRP A 199 7.37 -5.62 15.10
C TRP A 199 8.00 -6.91 14.61
N CYS A 200 8.19 -7.85 15.53
CA CYS A 200 8.59 -9.20 15.20
C CYS A 200 7.37 -10.04 14.88
N LEU A 201 7.27 -10.49 13.63
CA LEU A 201 6.24 -11.41 13.17
C LEU A 201 6.87 -12.78 12.93
N PRO A 202 6.20 -13.88 13.30
CA PRO A 202 6.68 -15.21 12.96
C PRO A 202 6.67 -15.38 11.44
N THR A 203 7.73 -15.97 10.92
CA THR A 203 7.73 -16.42 9.52
C THR A 203 6.74 -17.55 9.33
N CYS A 204 6.21 -17.69 8.13
CA CYS A 204 5.25 -18.74 7.78
C CYS A 204 5.51 -19.29 6.39
N ASP A 205 4.92 -20.45 6.12
CA ASP A 205 4.88 -21.05 4.79
C ASP A 205 3.48 -20.87 4.20
N PRO A 206 3.30 -20.04 3.15
CA PRO A 206 1.98 -19.78 2.58
C PRO A 206 1.35 -21.02 1.93
N THR A 207 2.14 -22.07 1.66
CA THR A 207 1.63 -23.35 1.15
C THR A 207 1.09 -24.27 2.25
N LEU A 208 1.39 -23.96 3.52
CA LEU A 208 0.94 -24.71 4.70
C LEU A 208 -0.05 -23.93 5.58
N LEU A 209 -0.06 -22.59 5.50
CA LEU A 209 -0.93 -21.68 6.27
C LEU A 209 -0.80 -21.90 7.79
N ASP A 210 0.43 -21.89 8.30
CA ASP A 210 0.78 -22.28 9.67
C ASP A 210 0.81 -21.11 10.68
N CYS A 211 -0.02 -20.09 10.46
CA CYS A 211 -0.07 -18.93 11.34
C CYS A 211 -0.93 -19.13 12.60
N PRO A 212 -0.56 -18.50 13.73
CA PRO A 212 -1.44 -18.42 14.89
C PRO A 212 -2.79 -17.81 14.50
N GLU A 213 -3.89 -18.37 15.02
CA GLU A 213 -5.26 -17.95 14.67
C GLU A 213 -5.50 -16.45 14.87
N THR A 214 -4.80 -15.84 15.83
CA THR A 214 -4.86 -14.42 16.19
C THR A 214 -4.09 -13.50 15.25
N LEU A 215 -3.05 -14.03 14.59
CA LEU A 215 -2.35 -13.29 13.54
C LEU A 215 -3.11 -13.45 12.24
N GLY A 216 -3.65 -14.64 11.94
CA GLY A 216 -4.49 -14.84 10.76
C GLY A 216 -3.68 -15.42 9.60
N SER A 217 -3.45 -14.64 8.54
CA SER A 217 -2.90 -15.17 7.29
C SER A 217 -1.38 -15.07 7.17
N CYS A 218 -0.83 -15.97 6.37
CA CYS A 218 0.54 -15.88 5.89
C CYS A 218 0.60 -14.99 4.64
N ALA A 219 1.23 -13.81 4.76
CA ALA A 219 1.31 -12.83 3.68
C ALA A 219 2.77 -12.51 3.33
N LEU A 220 3.02 -12.08 2.10
CA LEU A 220 4.34 -11.60 1.69
C LEU A 220 4.51 -10.15 2.15
N ASP A 221 5.44 -9.93 3.07
CA ASP A 221 5.80 -8.61 3.53
C ASP A 221 7.14 -8.17 2.94
N ALA A 222 7.22 -6.90 2.55
CA ALA A 222 8.47 -6.27 2.14
C ALA A 222 9.23 -5.77 3.38
N VAL A 223 10.36 -6.39 3.68
CA VAL A 223 11.18 -6.17 4.88
C VAL A 223 12.53 -5.57 4.50
N PHE A 224 12.69 -4.26 4.58
CA PHE A 224 14.01 -3.60 4.38
C PHE A 224 14.76 -4.05 3.11
N GLY A 225 14.04 -4.30 2.01
CA GLY A 225 14.62 -4.77 0.73
C GLY A 225 14.80 -6.30 0.63
N GLN A 226 14.27 -7.06 1.57
CA GLN A 226 14.06 -8.50 1.48
C GLN A 226 12.57 -8.78 1.61
N SER A 227 12.00 -9.58 0.73
CA SER A 227 10.62 -10.03 0.91
C SER A 227 10.63 -11.31 1.76
N ALA A 228 9.67 -11.45 2.67
CA ALA A 228 9.52 -12.65 3.48
C ALA A 228 8.05 -12.92 3.73
N PHE A 229 7.65 -14.19 3.77
CA PHE A 229 6.32 -14.54 4.23
C PHE A 229 6.28 -14.48 5.76
N SER A 230 5.34 -13.71 6.30
CA SER A 230 5.16 -13.55 7.73
C SER A 230 3.68 -13.64 8.12
N CYS A 231 3.40 -14.06 9.35
CA CYS A 231 2.05 -14.05 9.89
C CYS A 231 1.67 -12.63 10.27
N GLY A 232 0.71 -12.07 9.56
CA GLY A 232 0.16 -10.76 9.85
C GLY A 232 -1.36 -10.84 9.90
N GLY A 233 -1.96 -9.76 10.44
CA GLY A 233 -3.40 -9.58 10.61
C GLY A 233 -4.22 -10.06 9.40
N PRO A 234 -5.48 -10.46 9.59
CA PRO A 234 -6.30 -11.09 8.56
C PRO A 234 -6.24 -10.32 7.24
N PRO A 235 -6.09 -11.01 6.09
CA PRO A 235 -5.89 -10.33 4.84
C PRO A 235 -7.20 -9.60 4.50
N PRO A 236 -7.13 -8.32 4.07
CA PRO A 236 -8.31 -7.47 4.00
C PRO A 236 -9.29 -7.80 2.85
N GLY A 237 -9.27 -8.99 2.24
CA GLY A 237 -10.18 -9.27 1.13
C GLY A 237 -10.50 -10.74 0.88
N PRO A 238 -11.74 -11.07 0.46
CA PRO A 238 -12.14 -12.40 0.00
C PRO A 238 -11.68 -12.68 -1.45
N GLY A 239 -10.69 -11.95 -1.96
CA GLY A 239 -10.27 -12.04 -3.36
C GLY A 239 -9.77 -13.44 -3.69
N GLY A 240 -10.35 -14.04 -4.73
CA GLY A 240 -9.89 -15.29 -5.33
C GLY A 240 -8.86 -15.06 -6.44
N PRO A 241 -8.33 -16.13 -7.05
CA PRO A 241 -7.40 -15.99 -8.18
C PRO A 241 -7.97 -15.12 -9.31
N GLY A 242 -7.18 -14.14 -9.76
CA GLY A 242 -7.54 -13.15 -10.78
C GLY A 242 -8.34 -11.95 -10.27
N ASP A 243 -8.79 -11.95 -9.01
CA ASP A 243 -9.45 -10.79 -8.42
C ASP A 243 -8.45 -9.65 -8.19
N PRO A 244 -8.84 -8.38 -8.42
CA PRO A 244 -7.97 -7.24 -8.21
C PRO A 244 -7.58 -7.11 -6.74
N CYS A 245 -6.34 -6.71 -6.47
CA CYS A 245 -5.83 -6.57 -5.12
C CYS A 245 -4.95 -5.33 -4.98
N ILE A 246 -4.83 -4.86 -3.74
CA ILE A 246 -3.92 -3.79 -3.36
C ILE A 246 -3.17 -4.28 -2.12
N MET A 247 -1.83 -4.26 -2.17
CA MET A 247 -0.94 -4.68 -1.08
C MET A 247 -1.11 -6.16 -0.70
N ALA A 248 -1.94 -6.46 0.32
CA ALA A 248 -2.10 -7.78 0.91
C ALA A 248 -3.55 -8.30 0.87
N GLY A 249 -4.41 -7.72 0.03
CA GLY A 249 -5.86 -7.98 0.02
C GLY A 249 -6.33 -9.33 -0.56
N CYS A 250 -5.46 -10.33 -0.66
CA CYS A 250 -5.79 -11.63 -1.24
C CYS A 250 -6.19 -12.66 -0.19
N GLY A 251 -7.05 -13.61 -0.57
CA GLY A 251 -7.44 -14.70 0.32
C GLY A 251 -6.26 -15.59 0.75
N GLU A 252 -6.49 -16.45 1.73
CA GLU A 252 -5.48 -17.40 2.22
C GLU A 252 -4.87 -18.23 1.10
N GLY A 253 -3.53 -18.36 1.11
CA GLY A 253 -2.78 -19.11 0.10
C GLY A 253 -2.63 -18.37 -1.23
N LEU A 254 -3.06 -17.11 -1.31
CA LEU A 254 -2.92 -16.27 -2.48
C LEU A 254 -1.95 -15.10 -2.22
N LEU A 255 -1.29 -14.64 -3.28
CA LEU A 255 -0.37 -13.51 -3.30
C LEU A 255 -0.89 -12.43 -4.25
N CYS A 256 -0.78 -11.17 -3.88
CA CYS A 256 -1.06 -10.05 -4.77
C CYS A 256 0.16 -9.80 -5.66
N VAL A 257 0.02 -9.99 -6.98
CA VAL A 257 1.11 -9.83 -7.95
C VAL A 257 0.69 -8.86 -9.04
N GLU A 258 1.66 -8.29 -9.74
CA GLU A 258 1.41 -7.31 -10.79
C GLU A 258 0.77 -7.98 -12.02
N GLN A 259 0.07 -7.16 -12.82
CA GLN A 259 -0.59 -7.64 -14.05
C GLN A 259 0.36 -8.37 -15.00
N GLY A 260 1.62 -7.93 -15.09
CA GLY A 260 2.64 -8.52 -15.97
C GLY A 260 2.85 -10.01 -15.71
N ASP A 261 2.83 -10.43 -14.44
CA ASP A 261 3.02 -11.83 -14.05
C ASP A 261 1.83 -12.72 -14.43
N LEU A 262 0.63 -12.16 -14.54
CA LEU A 262 -0.60 -12.92 -14.77
C LEU A 262 -1.14 -12.83 -16.20
N GLY A 263 -0.74 -11.80 -16.95
CA GLY A 263 -1.30 -11.45 -18.25
C GLY A 263 -2.81 -11.25 -18.17
N LEU A 264 -3.54 -11.82 -19.13
CA LEU A 264 -5.01 -11.76 -19.24
C LEU A 264 -5.76 -12.31 -18.02
N GLY A 265 -5.09 -13.02 -17.12
CA GLY A 265 -5.63 -13.44 -15.84
C GLY A 265 -5.88 -12.28 -14.86
N CYS A 266 -5.38 -11.08 -15.15
CA CYS A 266 -5.52 -9.90 -14.31
C CYS A 266 -6.11 -8.70 -15.07
N SER A 267 -7.26 -8.20 -14.60
CA SER A 267 -7.97 -7.07 -15.21
C SER A 267 -7.62 -5.69 -14.63
N ASP A 268 -6.70 -5.64 -13.69
CA ASP A 268 -6.29 -4.42 -12.96
C ASP A 268 -4.76 -4.37 -12.85
N ALA A 269 -4.19 -3.38 -12.16
CA ALA A 269 -2.74 -3.22 -12.01
C ALA A 269 -2.10 -4.38 -11.24
N ALA A 270 -2.84 -5.00 -10.32
CA ALA A 270 -2.41 -6.17 -9.57
C ALA A 270 -3.60 -7.08 -9.26
N CYS A 271 -3.39 -8.39 -9.27
CA CYS A 271 -4.41 -9.38 -8.95
C CYS A 271 -3.87 -10.51 -8.09
N CYS A 272 -4.78 -11.20 -7.43
CA CYS A 272 -4.45 -12.34 -6.59
C CYS A 272 -4.06 -13.56 -7.44
N THR A 273 -3.02 -14.27 -7.03
CA THR A 273 -2.61 -15.53 -7.63
C THR A 273 -2.29 -16.58 -6.57
N GLU A 274 -2.37 -17.85 -6.93
CA GLU A 274 -2.11 -18.96 -6.02
C GLU A 274 -0.62 -19.04 -5.66
N THR A 275 -0.33 -19.30 -4.38
CA THR A 275 0.98 -19.76 -3.96
C THR A 275 1.11 -21.27 -4.18
N CYS A 276 2.32 -21.72 -4.48
CA CYS A 276 2.60 -23.11 -4.82
C CYS A 276 3.95 -23.55 -4.26
N SER A 277 4.15 -24.85 -4.09
CA SER A 277 5.45 -25.39 -3.68
C SER A 277 6.25 -25.82 -4.90
N LEU A 278 7.44 -25.24 -5.09
CA LEU A 278 8.41 -25.64 -6.11
C LEU A 278 8.92 -27.08 -5.92
N LEU A 279 8.71 -27.66 -4.73
CA LEU A 279 9.04 -29.04 -4.42
C LEU A 279 7.93 -30.03 -4.83
N ASP A 280 6.75 -29.53 -5.19
CA ASP A 280 5.65 -30.35 -5.71
C ASP A 280 5.58 -30.26 -7.25
N PRO A 281 6.22 -31.18 -7.99
CA PRO A 281 6.16 -31.20 -9.45
C PRO A 281 4.76 -31.58 -9.98
N GLY A 282 3.84 -32.00 -9.11
CA GLY A 282 2.45 -32.30 -9.46
C GLY A 282 1.51 -31.11 -9.29
N PHE A 283 1.98 -29.99 -8.74
CA PHE A 283 1.17 -28.80 -8.57
C PHE A 283 0.76 -28.24 -9.95
N ALA A 284 -0.53 -27.95 -10.10
CA ALA A 284 -1.09 -27.36 -11.31
C ALA A 284 -1.87 -26.11 -10.91
N CYS A 285 -1.46 -24.95 -11.47
CA CYS A 285 -2.15 -23.69 -11.28
C CYS A 285 -3.59 -23.77 -11.80
N SER A 286 -4.49 -23.03 -11.15
CA SER A 286 -5.89 -22.92 -11.58
C SER A 286 -6.03 -22.39 -13.01
N ASP A 287 -5.19 -21.43 -13.39
CA ASP A 287 -5.04 -21.02 -14.79
C ASP A 287 -4.06 -21.97 -15.52
N PRO A 288 -4.48 -22.69 -16.58
CA PRO A 288 -3.60 -23.58 -17.34
C PRO A 288 -2.49 -22.86 -18.12
N ALA A 289 -2.54 -21.54 -18.28
CA ALA A 289 -1.47 -20.75 -18.87
C ALA A 289 -0.35 -20.44 -17.87
N HIS A 290 -0.63 -20.56 -16.56
CA HIS A 290 0.32 -20.30 -15.51
C HIS A 290 1.08 -21.56 -15.11
N VAL A 291 2.29 -21.35 -14.60
CA VAL A 291 3.12 -22.39 -13.99
C VAL A 291 3.63 -21.90 -12.64
N CYS A 292 4.00 -22.84 -11.77
CA CYS A 292 4.61 -22.50 -10.49
C CYS A 292 6.02 -21.93 -10.73
N VAL A 293 6.18 -20.63 -10.56
CA VAL A 293 7.47 -19.93 -10.65
C VAL A 293 7.94 -19.49 -9.26
N PRO A 294 9.26 -19.34 -9.01
CA PRO A 294 9.73 -18.83 -7.72
C PRO A 294 9.22 -17.42 -7.42
N VAL A 295 8.76 -17.18 -6.19
CA VAL A 295 8.41 -15.82 -5.71
C VAL A 295 9.66 -14.98 -5.48
N PHE A 296 10.73 -15.61 -5.02
CA PHE A 296 11.95 -14.92 -4.65
C PHE A 296 13.00 -15.01 -5.75
N ILE A 297 13.71 -13.91 -5.95
CA ILE A 297 14.94 -13.90 -6.73
C ILE A 297 15.95 -14.87 -6.07
N PRO A 298 16.72 -15.64 -6.85
CA PRO A 298 17.71 -16.57 -6.30
C PRO A 298 18.63 -15.92 -5.25
N GLY A 299 18.59 -16.44 -4.03
CA GLY A 299 19.39 -15.98 -2.89
C GLY A 299 18.77 -14.86 -2.04
N GLN A 300 17.54 -14.43 -2.36
CA GLN A 300 16.78 -13.46 -1.53
C GLN A 300 15.77 -14.11 -0.59
N ALA A 301 15.33 -15.34 -0.87
CA ALA A 301 14.46 -16.08 0.03
C ALA A 301 15.14 -16.31 1.38
N LEU A 302 14.37 -16.19 2.47
CA LEU A 302 14.80 -16.65 3.77
C LEU A 302 14.98 -18.18 3.78
N PRO A 303 15.82 -18.71 4.68
CA PRO A 303 15.85 -20.14 4.94
C PRO A 303 14.44 -20.66 5.19
N SER A 304 14.09 -21.79 4.58
CA SER A 304 12.76 -22.42 4.59
C SER A 304 11.67 -21.70 3.79
N GLN A 305 11.98 -20.72 2.97
CA GLN A 305 11.05 -20.12 2.02
C GLN A 305 11.52 -20.25 0.56
N GLU A 306 12.64 -20.91 0.32
CA GLU A 306 13.20 -21.09 -1.03
C GLU A 306 12.33 -22.00 -1.93
N HIS A 307 11.42 -22.76 -1.33
CA HIS A 307 10.48 -23.62 -2.05
C HIS A 307 9.19 -22.91 -2.43
N VAL A 308 8.96 -21.68 -1.96
CA VAL A 308 7.71 -20.98 -2.23
C VAL A 308 7.72 -20.39 -3.63
N GLY A 309 6.69 -20.73 -4.38
CA GLY A 309 6.40 -20.19 -5.69
C GLY A 309 5.02 -19.54 -5.75
N MET A 310 4.75 -18.92 -6.89
CA MET A 310 3.47 -18.33 -7.27
C MET A 310 3.05 -18.84 -8.64
N CYS A 311 1.77 -18.88 -8.90
CA CYS A 311 1.23 -19.12 -10.23
C CYS A 311 1.37 -17.86 -11.07
N ALA A 312 2.23 -17.92 -12.08
CA ALA A 312 2.44 -16.82 -13.01
C ALA A 312 2.71 -17.38 -14.40
N LEU A 313 2.73 -16.51 -15.39
CA LEU A 313 3.23 -16.83 -16.71
C LEU A 313 4.69 -17.35 -16.60
N PRO A 314 5.08 -18.36 -17.40
CA PRO A 314 6.45 -18.85 -17.37
C PRO A 314 7.44 -17.74 -17.76
N GLU A 315 8.67 -17.77 -17.24
CA GLU A 315 9.72 -16.77 -17.58
C GLU A 315 9.95 -16.62 -19.09
N ALA A 316 9.81 -17.72 -19.84
CA ALA A 316 9.91 -17.73 -21.31
C ALA A 316 8.64 -17.23 -22.02
N HIS A 317 7.62 -16.81 -21.28
CA HIS A 317 6.41 -16.24 -21.86
C HIS A 317 6.77 -14.91 -22.52
N PRO A 318 6.27 -14.62 -23.73
CA PRO A 318 6.56 -13.37 -24.43
C PRO A 318 6.26 -12.08 -23.64
N CYS A 319 5.36 -12.14 -22.66
CA CYS A 319 5.04 -11.01 -21.77
C CYS A 319 6.08 -10.82 -20.66
N ASN A 320 6.72 -11.91 -20.21
CA ASN A 320 7.76 -11.89 -19.18
C ASN A 320 9.17 -11.83 -19.79
N THR A 321 9.29 -12.03 -21.10
CA THR A 321 10.55 -11.82 -21.79
C THR A 321 10.61 -10.33 -22.08
N PRO A 322 11.50 -9.54 -21.43
CA PRO A 322 11.65 -8.15 -21.80
C PRO A 322 11.96 -8.13 -23.28
N GLY A 323 11.08 -7.53 -24.08
CA GLY A 323 11.43 -7.21 -25.45
C GLY A 323 12.76 -6.46 -25.35
N LEU A 324 13.83 -7.03 -25.91
CA LEU A 324 15.11 -6.33 -26.00
C LEU A 324 14.77 -4.93 -26.48
N CYS A 325 15.07 -3.92 -25.68
CA CYS A 325 14.88 -2.54 -26.07
C CYS A 325 16.24 -2.01 -26.52
N PRO A 326 16.39 -1.63 -27.80
CA PRO A 326 15.37 -1.67 -28.85
C PRO A 326 15.21 -3.07 -29.48
N PRO A 327 14.05 -3.39 -30.11
CA PRO A 327 13.78 -4.71 -30.66
C PRO A 327 14.88 -5.17 -31.64
N PRO A 328 15.09 -6.50 -31.78
CA PRO A 328 16.15 -7.02 -32.63
C PRO A 328 16.08 -6.45 -34.05
N GLY A 329 17.11 -5.69 -34.45
CA GLY A 329 17.21 -5.05 -35.77
C GLY A 329 17.12 -3.52 -35.77
N ILE A 330 16.85 -2.89 -34.64
CA ILE A 330 17.12 -1.47 -34.44
C ILE A 330 18.61 -1.32 -34.13
N ASP A 331 19.30 -0.50 -34.92
CA ASP A 331 20.72 -0.22 -34.79
C ASP A 331 21.01 0.46 -33.42
N ASP A 332 22.01 0.00 -32.69
CA ASP A 332 22.51 0.59 -31.43
C ASP A 332 22.91 2.07 -31.59
N THR A 333 23.05 2.55 -32.83
CA THR A 333 23.25 3.96 -33.17
C THR A 333 21.96 4.77 -33.28
N TYR A 334 20.79 4.16 -33.01
CA TYR A 334 19.53 4.87 -32.95
C TYR A 334 19.66 5.98 -31.91
N PRO A 335 19.42 7.26 -32.26
CA PRO A 335 19.77 8.40 -31.41
C PRO A 335 19.15 8.37 -30.01
N TRP A 336 18.06 7.59 -29.88
CA TRP A 336 17.32 7.42 -28.64
C TRP A 336 17.78 6.23 -27.80
N CYS A 337 18.55 5.28 -28.32
CA CYS A 337 19.00 4.08 -27.59
C CYS A 337 20.52 4.12 -27.41
N SER A 338 21.02 5.06 -26.61
CA SER A 338 22.47 5.16 -26.34
C SER A 338 22.87 4.29 -25.15
N THR A 339 23.86 3.42 -25.35
CA THR A 339 24.54 2.67 -24.27
C THR A 339 25.37 3.57 -23.33
N ASP A 340 25.63 4.82 -23.73
CA ASP A 340 26.44 5.79 -22.95
C ASP A 340 25.59 6.59 -21.95
N ASN A 341 24.27 6.44 -21.98
CA ASN A 341 23.40 7.04 -20.99
C ASN A 341 23.17 5.99 -19.91
N GLU A 342 23.85 6.10 -18.77
CA GLU A 342 23.63 5.22 -17.59
C GLU A 342 22.15 5.23 -17.11
N TYR A 343 21.31 6.11 -17.65
CA TYR A 343 19.86 6.21 -17.42
C TYR A 343 18.99 5.64 -18.55
N ALA A 344 19.55 5.28 -19.71
CA ALA A 344 18.81 4.65 -20.80
C ALA A 344 19.00 3.13 -20.74
N CYS A 345 18.22 2.48 -19.87
CA CYS A 345 18.11 1.02 -19.76
C CYS A 345 19.40 0.27 -19.37
N PRO A 346 20.14 0.75 -18.35
CA PRO A 346 20.53 -0.16 -17.29
C PRO A 346 20.40 0.47 -15.90
N ARG A 347 19.58 -0.14 -15.03
CA ARG A 347 19.59 0.05 -13.56
C ARG A 347 19.44 1.50 -13.09
N GLY A 348 18.20 2.01 -13.13
CA GLY A 348 17.78 3.01 -12.17
C GLY A 348 16.94 4.15 -12.76
N ILE A 349 15.75 4.30 -12.15
CA ILE A 349 14.90 5.49 -12.14
C ILE A 349 14.31 5.80 -13.53
N PHE A 350 13.10 5.38 -13.92
CA PHE A 350 11.80 5.50 -13.24
C PHE A 350 10.99 4.19 -13.40
N GLY A 351 10.83 3.48 -12.29
CA GLY A 351 9.90 2.37 -12.13
C GLY A 351 9.79 2.10 -10.63
N PHE A 352 8.60 1.85 -10.12
CA PHE A 352 8.37 1.36 -8.76
C PHE A 352 8.72 -0.14 -8.66
N GLY A 353 9.83 -0.56 -9.28
CA GLY A 353 10.28 -1.96 -9.37
C GLY A 353 11.80 -2.07 -9.32
N ASN A 354 12.30 -3.18 -8.78
CA ASN A 354 13.70 -3.39 -8.43
C ASN A 354 14.60 -3.70 -9.65
N GLY A 355 14.89 -2.70 -10.47
CA GLY A 355 16.20 -2.55 -11.12
C GLY A 355 16.62 -3.52 -12.23
N VAL A 356 15.72 -4.31 -12.84
CA VAL A 356 16.08 -5.12 -14.03
C VAL A 356 15.01 -5.23 -15.11
N GLU A 357 13.78 -4.75 -14.91
CA GLU A 357 12.66 -4.96 -15.84
C GLU A 357 12.00 -3.63 -16.25
N CYS A 358 11.78 -3.42 -17.56
CA CYS A 358 10.86 -2.39 -18.07
C CYS A 358 9.46 -3.02 -18.17
N GLU A 359 8.75 -3.21 -17.06
CA GLU A 359 7.45 -3.92 -17.07
C GLU A 359 6.33 -3.11 -17.76
N GLN A 360 6.47 -1.77 -17.84
CA GLN A 360 5.44 -0.87 -18.40
C GLN A 360 5.88 -0.13 -19.67
N GLY A 361 6.98 -0.58 -20.28
CA GLY A 361 7.58 0.03 -21.47
C GLY A 361 8.92 0.70 -21.15
N CYS A 362 9.79 0.79 -22.15
CA CYS A 362 11.04 1.52 -22.02
C CYS A 362 10.87 2.92 -22.63
N SER A 363 11.12 3.95 -21.83
CA SER A 363 11.30 5.32 -22.32
C SER A 363 12.78 5.69 -22.25
N CYS A 364 13.31 6.25 -23.33
CA CYS A 364 14.68 6.71 -23.35
C CYS A 364 14.70 8.17 -22.91
N ILE A 365 15.17 8.42 -21.69
CA ILE A 365 15.20 9.76 -21.10
C ILE A 365 16.51 10.45 -21.52
N PHE A 366 16.40 11.52 -22.32
CA PHE A 366 17.50 12.44 -22.60
C PHE A 366 17.26 13.75 -21.86
N ASN A 367 18.26 14.22 -21.14
CA ASN A 367 18.20 15.56 -20.58
C ASN A 367 18.35 16.59 -21.71
N CYS A 368 17.61 17.68 -21.61
CA CYS A 368 17.67 18.79 -22.55
C CYS A 368 17.61 20.12 -21.80
N ALA A 369 17.94 21.22 -22.44
CA ALA A 369 17.59 22.57 -21.98
C ALA A 369 16.64 23.27 -22.96
N VAL A 370 16.66 22.84 -24.22
CA VAL A 370 15.77 23.30 -25.28
C VAL A 370 15.42 22.14 -26.23
N ASP A 371 14.34 22.27 -27.00
CA ASP A 371 13.89 21.26 -27.98
C ASP A 371 15.01 20.83 -28.95
N ALA A 372 15.92 21.73 -29.29
CA ALA A 372 17.03 21.45 -30.21
C ALA A 372 18.09 20.50 -29.65
N ASP A 373 18.12 20.29 -28.33
CA ASP A 373 19.01 19.32 -27.69
C ASP A 373 18.49 17.89 -27.85
N CYS A 374 17.21 17.74 -28.20
CA CYS A 374 16.56 16.45 -28.32
C CYS A 374 16.87 15.79 -29.68
N PRO A 375 17.30 14.51 -29.67
CA PRO A 375 17.64 13.82 -30.91
C PRO A 375 16.41 13.65 -31.80
N VAL A 376 16.51 13.97 -33.08
CA VAL A 376 15.39 13.74 -34.02
C VAL A 376 15.36 12.28 -34.43
N PRO A 377 14.24 11.55 -34.24
CA PRO A 377 14.14 10.17 -34.69
C PRO A 377 14.23 10.09 -36.23
N PRO A 378 14.86 9.03 -36.79
CA PRO A 378 14.98 8.85 -38.23
C PRO A 378 13.66 8.50 -38.93
N THR A 379 12.65 8.06 -38.18
CA THR A 379 11.32 7.68 -38.66
C THR A 379 10.22 8.30 -37.78
N GLY A 380 8.97 8.23 -38.24
CA GLY A 380 7.84 8.91 -37.61
C GLY A 380 7.70 10.39 -38.01
N THR A 381 6.69 11.06 -37.46
CA THR A 381 6.45 12.50 -37.61
C THR A 381 6.40 13.25 -36.28
N ALA A 382 6.51 12.55 -35.15
CA ALA A 382 6.60 13.17 -33.83
C ALA A 382 7.85 14.05 -33.75
N VAL A 383 7.68 15.29 -33.30
CA VAL A 383 8.77 16.26 -33.15
C VAL A 383 9.22 16.23 -31.69
N PRO A 384 10.50 15.93 -31.40
CA PRO A 384 10.99 15.93 -30.03
C PRO A 384 10.79 17.28 -29.36
N GLN A 385 10.34 17.27 -28.11
CA GLN A 385 10.17 18.46 -27.28
C GLN A 385 10.94 18.30 -25.98
N CYS A 386 11.53 19.38 -25.50
CA CYS A 386 12.11 19.45 -24.18
C CYS A 386 11.00 19.81 -23.18
N PHE A 387 10.59 18.82 -22.40
CA PHE A 387 9.54 18.98 -21.41
C PHE A 387 10.14 19.49 -20.10
N ASP A 388 9.77 20.72 -19.73
CA ASP A 388 10.10 21.36 -18.46
C ASP A 388 9.27 20.71 -17.34
N GLN A 389 9.95 20.06 -16.37
CA GLN A 389 9.28 19.41 -15.23
C GLN A 389 8.87 20.40 -14.13
N GLY A 390 9.11 21.69 -14.32
CA GLY A 390 8.71 22.76 -13.45
C GLY A 390 9.91 23.51 -12.84
N PRO A 391 9.65 24.72 -12.32
CA PRO A 391 10.68 25.62 -11.83
C PRO A 391 11.48 24.99 -10.68
N GLY A 392 12.78 24.82 -10.89
CA GLY A 392 13.72 24.32 -9.88
C GLY A 392 14.16 22.87 -10.06
N THR A 393 13.72 22.19 -11.13
CA THR A 393 14.29 20.90 -11.53
C THR A 393 15.36 21.14 -12.60
N GLU A 394 16.57 20.65 -12.42
CA GLU A 394 17.65 20.74 -13.43
C GLU A 394 17.54 19.61 -14.48
N ASN A 395 16.37 18.98 -14.59
CA ASN A 395 16.17 17.70 -15.27
C ASN A 395 15.03 17.78 -16.30
N ASP A 396 15.07 18.76 -17.21
CA ASP A 396 14.15 18.77 -18.35
C ASP A 396 14.46 17.58 -19.26
N ARG A 397 13.42 16.99 -19.85
CA ARG A 397 13.55 15.71 -20.57
C ARG A 397 12.98 15.79 -21.96
N CYS A 398 13.67 15.16 -22.90
CA CYS A 398 13.15 14.96 -24.24
C CYS A 398 11.98 13.99 -24.24
N VAL A 399 10.86 14.44 -24.77
CA VAL A 399 9.66 13.63 -25.02
C VAL A 399 9.31 13.69 -26.50
N LEU A 400 8.61 12.66 -26.98
CA LEU A 400 8.10 12.58 -28.35
C LEU A 400 6.56 12.62 -28.31
N PRO A 401 5.92 13.80 -28.33
CA PRO A 401 4.46 13.88 -28.28
C PRO A 401 3.83 13.32 -29.57
N CYS A 402 2.66 12.70 -29.43
CA CYS A 402 1.90 12.08 -30.52
C CYS A 402 0.38 12.35 -30.48
N GLY A 403 -0.10 13.14 -29.52
CA GLY A 403 -1.53 13.41 -29.30
C GLY A 403 -2.20 14.29 -30.36
N SER A 404 -1.45 14.88 -31.30
CA SER A 404 -1.97 15.75 -32.37
C SER A 404 -1.99 15.07 -33.74
N GLY A 405 -1.90 13.73 -33.77
CA GLY A 405 -1.93 12.92 -34.99
C GLY A 405 -0.56 12.63 -35.58
N GLU A 406 0.50 12.90 -34.84
CA GLU A 406 1.85 12.50 -35.23
C GLU A 406 2.03 10.98 -35.16
N LEU A 407 2.81 10.44 -36.10
CA LEU A 407 3.21 9.04 -36.09
C LEU A 407 4.46 8.88 -35.23
N CYS A 408 4.41 7.95 -34.29
CA CYS A 408 5.60 7.57 -33.54
C CYS A 408 6.65 6.93 -34.46
N PRO A 409 7.94 7.01 -34.07
CA PRO A 409 8.99 6.30 -34.79
C PRO A 409 8.75 4.80 -34.84
N ASP A 410 9.34 4.13 -35.84
CA ASP A 410 9.13 2.70 -36.07
C ASP A 410 9.41 1.88 -34.80
N GLY A 411 8.40 1.10 -34.39
CA GLY A 411 8.44 0.24 -33.22
C GLY A 411 8.07 0.92 -31.90
N MET A 412 7.82 2.24 -31.89
CA MET A 412 7.16 2.94 -30.80
C MET A 412 5.65 3.06 -31.07
N ALA A 413 4.86 3.15 -30.01
CA ALA A 413 3.43 3.45 -30.07
C ALA A 413 3.11 4.68 -29.20
N CYS A 414 2.01 5.35 -29.54
CA CYS A 414 1.54 6.52 -28.79
C CYS A 414 0.81 6.05 -27.53
N ALA A 415 1.27 6.50 -26.36
CA ALA A 415 0.74 6.11 -25.06
C ALA A 415 -0.09 7.27 -24.45
N PRO A 416 -1.42 7.31 -24.67
CA PRO A 416 -2.26 8.41 -24.22
C PRO A 416 -2.34 8.50 -22.69
N GLU A 417 -2.28 7.36 -21.99
CA GLU A 417 -2.27 7.31 -20.53
C GLU A 417 -1.02 7.96 -19.89
N TRP A 418 0.04 8.17 -20.68
CA TRP A 418 1.27 8.86 -20.28
C TRP A 418 1.39 10.29 -20.82
N GLY A 419 0.26 10.90 -21.22
CA GLY A 419 0.24 12.26 -21.74
C GLY A 419 0.57 12.34 -23.23
N ASP A 420 0.13 11.34 -24.00
CA ASP A 420 0.29 11.26 -25.45
C ASP A 420 1.76 11.32 -25.90
N VAL A 421 2.60 10.45 -25.36
CA VAL A 421 4.03 10.33 -25.71
C VAL A 421 4.34 9.02 -26.43
N CYS A 422 5.29 9.03 -27.36
CA CYS A 422 5.77 7.83 -28.03
C CYS A 422 6.68 7.02 -27.11
N MET A 423 6.34 5.75 -26.92
CA MET A 423 7.08 4.82 -26.08
C MET A 423 7.30 3.49 -26.80
N TRP A 424 8.37 2.77 -26.45
CA TRP A 424 8.49 1.36 -26.82
C TRP A 424 7.51 0.58 -25.93
N LEU A 425 6.36 0.25 -26.51
CA LEU A 425 5.48 -0.74 -25.91
C LEU A 425 6.01 -2.13 -26.28
N SER A 426 5.88 -3.09 -25.37
CA SER A 426 6.15 -4.50 -25.68
C SER A 426 5.43 -4.88 -26.98
N PRO A 427 6.06 -5.65 -27.89
CA PRO A 427 5.52 -5.94 -29.23
C PRO A 427 4.20 -6.73 -29.22
N LEU A 428 3.73 -7.18 -28.05
CA LEU A 428 2.42 -7.78 -27.90
C LEU A 428 1.45 -6.73 -27.34
N PRO A 429 0.28 -6.52 -27.96
CA PRO A 429 -0.73 -5.65 -27.38
C PRO A 429 -1.14 -6.19 -25.99
N PRO A 430 -1.61 -5.34 -25.06
CA PRO A 430 -2.11 -5.74 -23.72
C PRO A 430 -3.37 -6.62 -23.74
N GLU A 431 -3.71 -7.19 -24.88
CA GLU A 431 -4.77 -8.16 -25.09
C GLU A 431 -4.22 -9.52 -25.61
N GLU A 432 -2.92 -9.55 -25.95
CA GLU A 432 -2.12 -10.75 -26.23
C GLU A 432 -1.13 -11.06 -25.07
N CYS A 433 -0.92 -10.05 -24.21
CA CYS A 433 -0.53 -10.17 -22.81
C CYS A 433 -1.75 -9.79 -21.97
#